data_AF-A0A372NW56-F1
#
_entry.id   AF-A0A372NW56-F1
#
_cell.length_a   1.000
_cell.length_b   1.000
_cell.length_c   1.000
_cell.angle_alpha   90.00
_cell.angle_beta   90.00
_cell.angle_gamma   90.00
#
_symmetry.space_group_name_H-M   'P 1'
#
loop_
_entity.id
_entity.type
_entity.pdbx_description
1 polymer ?
#
loop_
_entity_poly.entity_id
_entity_poly.type
_entity_poly.pdbx_seq_one_letter_code
_entity_poly.pdbx_strand_id
1 'polypeptide(L)'
;MKNLILTGFMLLFGLAVFGQTNPDSVVYIQQRNKINKMLADRRAKFGRYDTSLVQHSGIFGMQTKGDIRRSNEILMDIADTDDEIFIELKKLFDYNTNQLNYSKFQRKQTESSLKDAEKSRIAYLRSISALRNQNDSLKVQVKQLETSKQKQQGIMIVLVVLTFASILILFIVKRKRNT
;
A
#
# COMPACT_ATOMS: atom_id res chain seq x y z
N MET A 1 -36.80 16.55 -22.14
CA MET A 1 -36.83 15.13 -22.56
C MET A 1 -35.47 14.59 -23.02
N LYS A 2 -34.68 15.34 -23.82
CA LYS A 2 -33.31 14.93 -24.22
C LYS A 2 -32.37 14.57 -23.06
N ASN A 3 -32.39 15.35 -21.97
CA ASN A 3 -31.49 15.13 -20.84
C ASN A 3 -31.86 13.89 -20.00
N LEU A 4 -33.14 13.52 -19.97
CA LEU A 4 -33.64 12.31 -19.29
C LEU A 4 -33.24 11.03 -20.01
N ILE A 5 -33.23 11.08 -21.35
CA ILE A 5 -32.77 9.96 -22.20
C ILE A 5 -31.26 9.76 -22.02
N LEU A 6 -30.48 10.85 -21.95
CA LEU A 6 -29.04 10.79 -21.75
C LEU A 6 -28.66 10.20 -20.38
N THR A 7 -29.36 10.61 -19.31
CA THR A 7 -29.15 10.05 -17.97
C THR A 7 -29.58 8.58 -17.88
N GLY A 8 -30.65 8.18 -18.57
CA GLY A 8 -31.05 6.77 -18.66
C GLY A 8 -30.02 5.91 -19.39
N PHE A 9 -29.43 6.43 -20.47
CA PHE A 9 -28.38 5.73 -21.21
C PHE A 9 -27.08 5.58 -20.40
N MET A 10 -26.73 6.60 -19.61
CA MET A 10 -25.56 6.58 -18.72
C MET A 10 -25.73 5.58 -17.56
N LEU A 11 -26.95 5.44 -17.02
CA LEU A 11 -27.27 4.44 -15.99
C LEU A 11 -27.22 3.00 -16.53
N LEU A 12 -27.67 2.77 -17.77
CA LEU A 12 -27.61 1.45 -18.42
C LEU A 12 -26.16 1.00 -18.71
N PHE A 13 -25.27 1.93 -19.06
CA PHE A 13 -23.84 1.62 -19.24
C PHE A 13 -23.09 1.43 -17.91
N GLY A 14 -23.51 2.10 -16.83
CA GLY A 14 -22.90 1.95 -15.50
C GLY A 14 -23.08 0.57 -14.88
N LEU A 15 -24.18 -0.13 -15.19
CA LEU A 15 -24.46 -1.48 -14.65
C LEU A 15 -23.53 -2.57 -15.22
N ALA A 16 -22.97 -2.38 -16.42
CA ALA A 16 -22.08 -3.35 -17.04
C ALA A 16 -20.67 -3.41 -16.40
N VAL A 17 -20.27 -2.37 -15.66
CA VAL A 17 -18.93 -2.27 -15.06
C VAL A 17 -18.82 -3.10 -13.77
N PHE A 18 -19.92 -3.32 -13.05
CA PHE A 18 -19.93 -4.06 -11.78
C PHE A 18 -19.87 -5.59 -11.94
N GLY A 19 -19.88 -6.10 -13.18
CA GLY A 19 -19.81 -7.53 -13.49
C GLY A 19 -18.40 -8.10 -13.65
N GLN A 20 -17.34 -7.31 -13.40
CA GLN A 20 -15.95 -7.81 -13.47
C GLN A 20 -15.67 -8.79 -12.32
N THR A 21 -16.04 -10.05 -12.51
CA THR A 21 -15.56 -11.16 -11.68
C THR A 21 -14.03 -11.19 -11.77
N ASN A 22 -13.34 -11.16 -10.63
CA ASN A 22 -11.87 -11.28 -10.58
C ASN A 22 -11.43 -12.46 -11.47
N PRO A 23 -10.72 -12.24 -12.59
CA PRO A 23 -10.37 -13.29 -13.54
C PRO A 23 -9.56 -14.40 -12.85
N ASP A 24 -8.72 -14.03 -11.88
CA ASP A 24 -7.95 -14.95 -11.04
C ASP A 24 -8.84 -15.91 -10.22
N SER A 25 -10.02 -15.45 -9.79
CA SER A 25 -10.97 -16.28 -9.05
C SER A 25 -11.66 -17.29 -9.96
N VAL A 26 -11.98 -16.91 -11.20
CA VAL A 26 -12.66 -17.79 -12.17
C VAL A 26 -11.74 -18.94 -12.59
N VAL A 27 -10.48 -18.65 -12.91
CA VAL A 27 -9.49 -19.68 -13.30
C VAL A 27 -9.24 -20.66 -12.15
N TYR A 28 -9.08 -20.17 -10.92
CA TYR A 28 -8.91 -21.00 -9.73
C TYR A 28 -10.10 -21.95 -9.52
N ILE A 29 -11.34 -21.44 -9.64
CA ILE A 29 -12.56 -22.24 -9.48
C ILE A 29 -12.67 -23.29 -10.58
N GLN A 30 -12.40 -22.94 -11.83
CA GLN A 30 -12.40 -23.88 -12.95
C GLN A 30 -11.38 -25.01 -12.74
N GLN A 31 -10.17 -24.67 -12.31
CA GLN A 31 -9.12 -25.64 -12.02
C GLN A 31 -9.51 -26.60 -10.89
N ARG A 32 -10.11 -26.09 -9.80
CA ARG A 32 -10.62 -26.91 -8.70
C ARG A 32 -11.74 -27.84 -9.15
N ASN A 33 -12.65 -27.36 -9.98
CA ASN A 33 -13.73 -28.19 -10.54
C ASN A 33 -13.18 -29.31 -11.42
N LYS A 34 -12.14 -29.04 -12.22
CA LYS A 34 -11.44 -30.03 -13.02
C LYS A 34 -10.84 -31.14 -12.15
N ILE A 35 -10.10 -30.77 -11.10
CA ILE A 35 -9.51 -31.73 -10.15
C ILE A 35 -10.61 -32.58 -9.48
N ASN A 36 -11.71 -31.96 -9.03
CA ASN A 36 -12.82 -32.68 -8.41
C ASN A 36 -13.45 -33.71 -9.37
N LYS A 37 -13.56 -33.37 -10.66
CA LYS A 37 -14.03 -34.32 -11.67
C LYS A 37 -13.07 -35.51 -11.81
N MET A 38 -11.77 -35.26 -11.90
CA MET A 38 -10.76 -36.32 -11.98
C MET A 38 -10.76 -37.22 -10.73
N LEU A 39 -10.97 -36.64 -9.53
CA LEU A 39 -11.12 -37.41 -8.29
C LEU A 39 -12.39 -38.28 -8.29
N ALA A 40 -13.49 -37.80 -8.87
CA ALA A 40 -14.70 -38.61 -9.04
C ALA A 40 -14.47 -39.78 -10.02
N ASP A 41 -13.77 -39.52 -11.14
CA ASP A 41 -13.42 -40.53 -12.12
C ASP A 41 -12.48 -41.60 -11.51
N ARG A 42 -11.47 -41.16 -10.75
CA ARG A 42 -10.59 -42.02 -9.95
C ARG A 42 -11.39 -42.90 -8.98
N ARG A 43 -12.35 -42.33 -8.25
CA ARG A 43 -13.20 -43.08 -7.32
C ARG A 43 -14.00 -44.16 -8.05
N ALA A 44 -14.52 -43.86 -9.24
CA ALA A 44 -15.23 -44.85 -10.06
C ALA A 44 -14.28 -45.97 -10.54
N LYS A 45 -13.05 -45.64 -10.95
CA LYS A 45 -12.01 -46.62 -11.32
C LYS A 45 -11.65 -47.55 -10.15
N PHE A 46 -11.49 -47.01 -8.95
CA PHE A 46 -11.28 -47.81 -7.73
C PHE A 46 -12.45 -48.75 -7.43
N GLY A 47 -13.69 -48.32 -7.62
CA GLY A 47 -14.85 -49.21 -7.47
C GLY A 47 -14.83 -50.38 -8.46
N ARG A 48 -14.39 -50.14 -9.70
CA ARG A 48 -14.20 -51.21 -10.70
C ARG A 48 -13.07 -52.16 -10.33
N TYR A 49 -11.97 -51.62 -9.81
CA TYR A 49 -10.84 -52.41 -9.32
C TYR A 49 -11.28 -53.35 -8.19
N ASP A 50 -11.98 -52.81 -7.19
CA ASP A 50 -12.51 -53.59 -6.06
C ASP A 50 -13.44 -54.72 -6.53
N THR A 51 -14.35 -54.40 -7.46
CA THR A 51 -15.22 -55.41 -8.09
C THR A 51 -14.41 -56.49 -8.83
N SER A 52 -13.33 -56.11 -9.51
CA SER A 52 -12.47 -57.04 -10.25
C SER A 52 -11.67 -57.98 -9.33
N LEU A 53 -11.38 -57.56 -8.10
CA LEU A 53 -10.70 -58.40 -7.12
C LEU A 53 -11.62 -59.51 -6.61
N VAL A 54 -12.91 -59.21 -6.43
CA VAL A 54 -13.93 -60.15 -5.93
C VAL A 54 -14.44 -61.09 -7.03
N GLN A 55 -14.35 -60.69 -8.29
CA GLN A 55 -14.74 -61.55 -9.42
C GLN A 55 -13.69 -62.65 -9.64
N HIS A 56 -14.11 -63.91 -9.48
CA HIS A 56 -13.29 -65.09 -9.74
C HIS A 56 -13.94 -65.93 -10.82
N SER A 57 -13.33 -66.02 -12.01
CA SER A 57 -13.89 -66.78 -13.15
C SER A 57 -13.35 -68.21 -13.26
N GLY A 58 -12.45 -68.64 -12.37
CA GLY A 58 -11.86 -69.98 -12.38
C GLY A 58 -12.80 -71.06 -11.85
N ILE A 59 -12.58 -72.32 -12.28
CA ILE A 59 -13.43 -73.50 -12.03
C ILE A 59 -13.64 -73.84 -10.53
N PHE A 60 -12.89 -73.22 -9.61
CA PHE A 60 -13.03 -73.40 -8.15
C PHE A 60 -13.02 -72.08 -7.37
N GLY A 61 -13.46 -70.98 -7.98
CA GLY A 61 -13.38 -69.66 -7.34
C GLY A 61 -11.96 -69.12 -7.20
N MET A 62 -11.00 -69.69 -7.95
CA MET A 62 -9.64 -69.17 -8.07
C MET A 62 -9.59 -68.05 -9.12
N GLN A 63 -8.76 -67.04 -8.87
CA GLN A 63 -8.47 -66.00 -9.86
C GLN A 63 -7.75 -66.61 -11.07
N THR A 64 -8.24 -66.30 -12.26
CA THR A 64 -7.55 -66.68 -13.50
C THR A 64 -6.49 -65.64 -13.88
N LYS A 65 -5.55 -66.01 -14.77
CA LYS A 65 -4.59 -65.05 -15.34
C LYS A 65 -5.30 -63.88 -16.05
N GLY A 66 -6.47 -64.12 -16.64
CA GLY A 66 -7.28 -63.08 -17.27
C GLY A 66 -7.84 -62.08 -16.26
N ASP A 67 -8.32 -62.56 -15.12
CA ASP A 67 -8.82 -61.72 -14.02
C ASP A 67 -7.71 -60.85 -13.43
N ILE A 68 -6.53 -61.43 -13.19
CA ILE A 68 -5.35 -60.70 -12.68
C ILE A 68 -4.86 -59.65 -13.68
N ARG A 69 -4.87 -59.96 -14.99
CA ARG A 69 -4.48 -58.98 -16.00
C ARG A 69 -5.46 -57.80 -16.03
N ARG A 70 -6.76 -58.07 -15.96
CA ARG A 70 -7.79 -57.03 -15.91
C ARG A 70 -7.65 -56.15 -14.66
N SER A 71 -7.43 -56.73 -13.48
CA SER A 71 -7.24 -55.95 -12.25
C SER A 71 -5.98 -55.07 -12.33
N ASN A 72 -4.89 -55.59 -12.91
CA ASN A 72 -3.66 -54.82 -13.12
C ASN A 72 -3.83 -53.70 -14.15
N GLU A 73 -4.59 -53.92 -15.23
CA GLU A 73 -4.92 -52.88 -16.20
C GLU A 73 -5.71 -51.73 -15.54
N ILE A 74 -6.69 -52.05 -14.67
CA ILE A 74 -7.43 -51.03 -13.92
C ILE A 74 -6.51 -50.29 -12.94
N LEU A 75 -5.58 -51.00 -12.29
CA LEU A 75 -4.61 -50.38 -11.37
C LEU A 75 -3.65 -49.44 -12.11
N MET A 76 -3.21 -49.79 -13.31
CA MET A 76 -2.41 -48.91 -14.16
C MET A 76 -3.20 -47.65 -14.55
N ASP A 77 -4.45 -47.81 -14.97
CA ASP A 77 -5.34 -46.69 -15.32
C ASP A 77 -5.61 -45.75 -14.12
N ILE A 78 -5.67 -46.31 -12.91
CA ILE A 78 -5.72 -45.53 -11.66
C ILE A 78 -4.42 -44.75 -11.45
N ALA A 79 -3.26 -45.38 -11.60
CA ALA A 79 -1.97 -44.73 -11.41
C ALA A 79 -1.77 -43.58 -12.42
N ASP A 80 -2.11 -43.79 -13.69
CA ASP A 80 -2.06 -42.75 -14.72
C ASP A 80 -2.98 -41.57 -14.36
N THR A 81 -4.17 -41.86 -13.84
CA THR A 81 -5.11 -40.81 -13.37
C THR A 81 -4.53 -40.03 -12.17
N ASP A 82 -3.82 -40.72 -11.27
CA ASP A 82 -3.22 -40.10 -10.10
C ASP A 82 -2.09 -39.14 -10.51
N ASP A 83 -1.26 -39.52 -11.47
CA ASP A 83 -0.22 -38.66 -12.04
C ASP A 83 -0.82 -37.41 -12.69
N GLU A 84 -1.90 -37.54 -13.47
CA GLU A 84 -2.60 -36.39 -14.03
C GLU A 84 -3.19 -35.48 -12.93
N ILE A 85 -3.79 -36.06 -11.88
CA ILE A 85 -4.30 -35.30 -10.73
C ILE A 85 -3.16 -34.52 -10.06
N PHE A 86 -1.99 -35.13 -9.88
CA PHE A 86 -0.83 -34.45 -9.29
C PHE A 86 -0.36 -33.26 -10.12
N ILE A 87 -0.34 -33.40 -11.46
CA ILE A 87 -0.01 -32.30 -12.37
C ILE A 87 -0.99 -31.13 -12.20
N GLU A 88 -2.29 -31.41 -12.16
CA GLU A 88 -3.32 -30.38 -12.04
C GLU A 88 -3.35 -29.73 -10.65
N LEU A 89 -3.04 -30.48 -9.58
CA LEU A 89 -2.85 -29.95 -8.23
C LEU A 89 -1.63 -29.03 -8.14
N LYS A 90 -0.52 -29.40 -8.78
CA LYS A 90 0.68 -28.56 -8.86
C LYS A 90 0.37 -27.23 -9.54
N LYS A 91 -0.34 -27.24 -10.68
CA LYS A 91 -0.79 -26.02 -11.34
C LYS A 91 -1.63 -25.14 -10.40
N LEU A 92 -2.57 -25.72 -9.66
CA LEU A 92 -3.41 -24.99 -8.69
C LEU A 92 -2.56 -24.36 -7.58
N PHE A 93 -1.56 -25.08 -7.07
CA PHE A 93 -0.64 -24.59 -6.04
C PHE A 93 0.23 -23.44 -6.56
N ASP A 94 0.74 -23.56 -7.79
CA ASP A 94 1.54 -22.51 -8.43
C ASP A 94 0.72 -21.23 -8.62
N TYR A 95 -0.55 -21.34 -9.05
CA TYR A 95 -1.46 -20.18 -9.13
C TYR A 95 -1.64 -19.50 -7.78
N ASN A 96 -1.91 -20.27 -6.72
CA ASN A 96 -2.09 -19.71 -5.38
C ASN A 96 -0.82 -19.02 -4.87
N THR A 97 0.34 -19.66 -5.08
CA THR A 97 1.64 -19.12 -4.69
C THR A 97 1.96 -17.82 -5.41
N ASN A 98 1.73 -17.77 -6.72
CA ASN A 98 1.92 -16.56 -7.52
C ASN A 98 1.00 -15.42 -7.08
N GLN A 99 -0.26 -15.71 -6.78
CA GLN A 99 -1.22 -14.73 -6.26
C GLN A 99 -0.80 -14.19 -4.88
N LEU A 100 -0.37 -15.07 -3.97
CA LEU A 100 0.14 -14.69 -2.65
C LEU A 100 1.40 -13.82 -2.77
N ASN A 101 2.32 -14.16 -3.67
CA ASN A 101 3.53 -13.40 -3.91
C ASN A 101 3.21 -12.00 -4.47
N TYR A 102 2.27 -11.91 -5.40
CA TYR A 102 1.81 -10.63 -5.95
C TYR A 102 1.18 -9.73 -4.87
N SER A 103 0.32 -10.30 -4.02
CA SER A 103 -0.28 -9.58 -2.89
C SER A 103 0.78 -9.09 -1.89
N LYS A 104 1.75 -9.94 -1.53
CA LYS A 104 2.87 -9.56 -0.66
C LYS A 104 3.72 -8.45 -1.28
N PHE A 105 3.98 -8.52 -2.58
CA PHE A 105 4.73 -7.49 -3.30
C PHE A 105 4.02 -6.13 -3.26
N GLN A 106 2.73 -6.09 -3.59
CA GLN A 106 1.92 -4.87 -3.52
C GLN A 106 1.91 -4.28 -2.10
N ARG A 107 1.70 -5.11 -1.09
CA ARG A 107 1.73 -4.67 0.31
C ARG A 107 3.07 -4.05 0.68
N LYS A 108 4.17 -4.71 0.32
CA LYS A 108 5.52 -4.20 0.58
C LYS A 108 5.78 -2.86 -0.12
N GLN A 109 5.30 -2.69 -1.36
CA GLN A 109 5.42 -1.44 -2.10
C GLN A 109 4.61 -0.30 -1.48
N THR A 110 3.41 -0.58 -0.99
CA THR A 110 2.60 0.40 -0.26
C THR A 110 3.26 0.77 1.07
N GLU A 111 3.74 -0.22 1.84
CA GLU A 111 4.45 0.01 3.09
C GLU A 111 5.74 0.83 2.90
N SER A 112 6.52 0.56 1.86
CA SER A 112 7.71 1.37 1.55
C SER A 112 7.34 2.80 1.18
N SER A 113 6.30 2.97 0.35
CA SER A 113 5.82 4.30 -0.06
C SER A 113 5.31 5.12 1.13
N LEU A 114 4.61 4.47 2.08
CA LEU A 114 4.17 5.10 3.32
C LEU A 114 5.34 5.53 4.20
N LYS A 115 6.36 4.67 4.34
CA LYS A 115 7.58 5.00 5.10
C LYS A 115 8.34 6.18 4.48
N ASP A 116 8.44 6.24 3.16
CA ASP A 116 9.11 7.34 2.45
C ASP A 116 8.33 8.66 2.59
N ALA A 117 7.00 8.60 2.52
CA ALA A 117 6.13 9.74 2.78
C ALA A 117 6.25 10.24 4.23
N GLU A 118 6.29 9.33 5.21
CA GLU A 118 6.48 9.65 6.62
C GLU A 118 7.84 10.29 6.88
N LYS A 119 8.91 9.72 6.31
CA LYS A 119 10.27 10.29 6.40
C LYS A 119 10.33 11.70 5.82
N SER A 120 9.72 11.91 4.67
CA SER A 120 9.60 13.23 4.03
C SER A 120 8.84 14.21 4.92
N ARG A 121 7.71 13.78 5.49
CA ARG A 121 6.92 14.59 6.43
C ARG A 121 7.73 15.02 7.66
N ILE A 122 8.47 14.10 8.27
CA ILE A 122 9.33 14.39 9.42
C ILE A 122 10.43 15.40 9.04
N ALA A 123 11.03 15.25 7.86
CA ALA A 123 12.02 16.21 7.37
C ALA A 123 11.43 17.61 7.21
N TYR A 124 10.24 17.73 6.59
CA TYR A 124 9.56 19.02 6.47
C TYR A 124 9.21 19.63 7.83
N LEU A 125 8.73 18.85 8.79
CA LEU A 125 8.45 19.34 10.13
C LEU A 125 9.71 19.89 10.82
N ARG A 126 10.86 19.25 10.65
CA ARG A 126 12.14 19.77 11.17
C ARG A 126 12.52 21.09 10.51
N SER A 127 12.39 21.20 9.19
CA SER A 127 12.66 22.44 8.45
C SER A 127 11.74 23.57 8.89
N ILE A 128 10.43 23.30 9.05
CA ILE A 128 9.46 24.29 9.54
C ILE A 128 9.83 24.75 10.95
N SER A 129 10.19 23.84 11.86
CA SER A 129 10.61 24.19 13.22
C SER A 129 11.89 25.03 13.23
N ALA A 130 12.87 24.69 12.39
CA ALA A 130 14.08 25.50 12.24
C ALA A 130 13.76 26.92 11.73
N LEU A 131 12.89 27.04 10.72
CA LEU A 131 12.44 28.33 10.20
C LEU A 131 11.68 29.16 11.25
N ARG A 132 10.84 28.52 12.08
CA ARG A 132 10.15 29.19 13.20
C ARG A 132 11.16 29.75 14.20
N ASN A 133 12.14 28.94 14.62
CA ASN A 133 13.17 29.37 15.56
C ASN A 133 14.01 30.54 15.01
N GLN A 134 14.33 30.53 13.72
CA GLN A 134 15.00 31.65 13.06
C GLN A 134 14.13 32.90 12.99
N ASN A 135 12.84 32.75 12.72
CA ASN A 135 11.90 33.87 12.67
C ASN A 135 11.75 34.52 14.06
N ASP A 136 11.64 33.70 15.11
CA ASP A 136 11.55 34.19 16.49
C ASP A 136 12.84 34.88 16.94
N SER A 137 14.02 34.34 16.58
CA SER A 137 15.29 34.99 16.89
C SER A 137 15.47 36.31 16.13
N LEU A 138 15.04 36.39 14.87
CA LEU A 138 15.05 37.64 14.09
C LEU A 138 14.12 38.68 14.71
N LYS A 139 12.91 38.31 15.15
CA LYS A 139 12.00 39.22 15.86
C LYS A 139 12.61 39.77 17.14
N VAL A 140 13.29 38.92 17.91
CA VAL A 140 14.01 39.36 19.12
C VAL A 140 15.12 40.35 18.77
N GLN A 141 15.92 40.06 17.74
CA GLN A 141 16.99 40.96 17.27
C GLN A 141 16.44 42.32 16.81
N VAL A 142 15.35 42.33 16.05
CA VAL A 142 14.68 43.57 15.62
C VAL A 142 14.24 44.39 16.82
N LYS A 143 13.60 43.77 17.82
CA LYS A 143 13.17 44.46 19.05
C LYS A 143 14.34 45.02 19.86
N GLN A 144 15.47 44.29 19.90
CA GLN A 144 16.70 44.76 20.55
C GLN A 144 17.32 45.95 19.80
N LEU A 145 17.31 45.93 18.47
CA LEU A 145 17.78 47.04 17.64
C LEU A 145 16.90 48.29 17.78
N GLU A 146 15.58 48.13 17.79
CA GLU A 146 14.64 49.23 18.01
C GLU A 146 14.84 49.88 19.37
N THR A 147 14.91 49.09 20.45
CA THR A 147 15.15 49.62 21.80
C THR A 147 16.52 50.29 21.93
N SER A 148 17.55 49.78 21.26
CA SER A 148 18.88 50.39 21.23
C SER A 148 18.90 51.71 20.45
N LYS A 149 18.22 51.77 19.29
CA LYS A 149 18.03 53.01 18.54
C LYS A 149 17.28 54.06 19.35
N GLN A 150 16.22 53.65 20.05
CA GLN A 150 15.41 54.55 20.87
C GLN A 150 16.22 55.13 22.04
N LYS A 151 17.08 54.32 22.68
CA LYS A 151 18.04 54.79 23.70
C LYS A 151 19.07 55.76 23.11
N GLN A 152 19.65 55.44 21.95
CA GLN A 152 20.61 56.33 21.28
C GLN A 152 19.99 57.67 20.90
N GLN A 153 18.76 57.67 20.38
CA GLN A 153 18.02 58.90 20.08
C GLN A 153 17.76 59.74 21.33
N GLY A 154 17.35 59.11 22.44
CA GLY A 154 17.17 59.80 23.72
C GLY A 154 18.45 60.46 24.22
N ILE A 155 19.59 59.77 24.15
CA ILE A 155 20.90 60.32 24.53
C ILE A 155 21.28 61.49 23.63
N MET A 156 21.05 61.38 22.31
CA MET A 156 21.30 62.47 21.35
C MET A 156 20.49 63.72 21.70
N ILE A 157 19.20 63.57 21.99
CA ILE A 157 18.32 64.69 22.36
C ILE A 157 18.82 65.37 23.63
N VAL A 158 19.17 64.60 24.67
CA VAL A 158 19.71 65.15 25.93
C VAL A 158 21.01 65.94 25.67
N LEU A 159 21.91 65.42 24.83
CA LEU A 159 23.14 66.10 24.45
C LEU A 159 22.88 67.44 23.74
N VAL A 160 21.94 67.46 22.79
CA VAL A 160 21.55 68.70 22.07
C VAL A 160 20.93 69.73 23.01
N VAL A 161 20.10 69.31 23.97
CA VAL A 161 19.52 70.21 24.97
C VAL A 161 20.61 70.78 25.89
N LEU A 162 21.57 69.96 26.32
CA LEU A 162 22.70 70.39 27.15
C LEU A 162 23.60 71.40 26.44
N THR A 163 23.89 71.20 25.15
CA THR A 163 24.69 72.16 24.37
C THR A 163 23.94 73.47 24.17
N PHE A 164 22.63 73.44 23.93
CA PHE A 164 21.82 74.67 23.85
C PHE A 164 21.77 75.41 25.19
N ALA A 165 21.59 74.70 26.30
CA ALA A 165 21.58 75.29 27.64
C ALA A 165 22.92 75.94 28.00
N SER A 166 24.05 75.29 27.67
CA SER A 166 25.38 75.85 27.94
C SER A 166 25.65 77.11 27.12
N ILE A 167 25.22 77.15 25.85
CA ILE A 167 25.30 78.34 24.99
C ILE A 167 24.47 79.49 25.58
N LEU A 168 23.24 79.23 26.01
CA LEU A 168 22.37 80.23 26.63
C LEU A 168 22.97 80.80 27.92
N ILE A 169 23.52 79.95 28.79
CA ILE A 169 24.18 80.36 30.04
C ILE A 169 25.38 81.26 29.72
N LEU A 170 26.24 80.88 28.78
CA LEU A 170 27.38 81.70 28.36
C LEU A 170 26.94 83.06 27.80
N PHE A 171 25.83 83.11 27.06
CA PHE A 171 25.29 84.35 26.52
C PHE A 171 24.77 85.28 27.62
N ILE A 172 24.08 84.74 28.63
CA ILE A 172 23.58 85.50 29.78
C ILE A 172 24.75 86.03 30.63
N VAL A 173 25.76 85.20 30.91
CA VAL A 173 26.95 85.60 31.69
C VAL A 173 27.75 86.69 30.95
N LYS A 174 27.93 86.56 29.63
CA LYS A 174 28.61 87.58 28.82
C LYS A 174 27.85 88.91 28.83
N ARG A 175 26.52 88.87 28.74
CA ARG A 175 25.69 90.08 28.79
C ARG A 175 25.78 90.81 30.13
N LYS A 176 25.83 90.07 31.25
CA LYS A 176 25.96 90.62 32.61
C LYS A 176 27.34 91.23 32.90
N ARG A 177 28.38 90.84 32.15
CA ARG A 177 29.76 91.35 32.32
C ARG A 177 30.05 92.61 31.47
N ASN A 178 29.19 92.90 30.49
CA ASN A 178 29.30 94.07 29.60
C ASN A 178 28.34 95.22 29.97
N THR A 179 27.61 95.08 31.08
CA THR A 179 26.86 96.15 31.77
C THR A 179 27.56 96.47 33.07
#